data_AF-A0A0C9YHU1-F1
#
_entry.id   AF-A0A0C9YHU1-F1
#
_cell.length_a   1.000
_cell.length_b   1.000
_cell.length_c   1.000
_cell.angle_alpha   90.00
_cell.angle_beta   90.00
_cell.angle_gamma   90.00
#
_symmetry.space_group_name_H-M   'P 1'
#
loop_
_entity.id
_entity.type
_entity.pdbx_description
1 polymer ?
#
loop_
_entity_poly.entity_id
_entity_poly.type
_entity_poly.pdbx_seq_one_letter_code
_entity_poly.pdbx_strand_id
1 'polypeptide(L)'
;MDMYSPEALISETLVLFVVATTGSGAEPRAMTPLWNLLLRSHLPHDLFEDLDFSVFGLGDSAYERFCWPAKKLCKRLLSLGAREICPRGEGDDQHRLGLDGALEPWIGNLLETLSRSYPSGSDVGNLRPPSKPPPRVITTDMASTPETLKPYSADSNHFDVTVRCNRRITAEDWFQDVRHFEFVSGRHIDYNPGDVAIIHPIATGAEVDSFLLLMGWANLADAPFSILHSMLDQTLPDRIPCITTLRVLFTHHLDFNAVPRRSFFQILRYFTTDDSERERLDEFLSLEGA
;
A
#
# COMPACT_ATOMS: atom_id res chain seq x y z
N MET A 1 -2.26 -2.81 -12.05
CA MET A 1 -2.04 -3.63 -13.27
C MET A 1 -2.54 -2.87 -14.49
N ASP A 2 -3.68 -2.19 -14.38
CA ASP A 2 -4.12 -1.02 -15.15
C ASP A 2 -3.05 -0.06 -15.72
N MET A 3 -1.92 0.19 -15.04
CA MET A 3 -0.83 1.05 -15.55
C MET A 3 0.12 0.35 -16.54
N TYR A 4 0.00 -0.97 -16.70
CA TYR A 4 0.84 -1.77 -17.59
C TYR A 4 0.01 -2.25 -18.78
N SER A 5 0.58 -2.16 -19.98
CA SER A 5 -0.08 -2.59 -21.22
C SER A 5 -0.18 -4.11 -21.28
N PRO A 6 -1.39 -4.72 -21.22
CA PRO A 6 -1.52 -6.17 -21.22
C PRO A 6 -0.92 -6.85 -22.45
N GLU A 7 -0.89 -6.17 -23.60
CA GLU A 7 -0.32 -6.68 -24.84
C GLU A 7 1.20 -6.82 -24.76
N ALA A 8 1.88 -6.01 -23.93
CA ALA A 8 3.32 -6.10 -23.73
C ALA A 8 3.73 -7.37 -22.95
N LEU A 9 2.79 -8.02 -22.27
CA LEU A 9 3.05 -9.22 -21.46
C LEU A 9 3.68 -10.36 -22.28
N ILE A 10 3.34 -10.46 -23.58
CA ILE A 10 3.85 -11.52 -24.48
C ILE A 10 5.35 -11.37 -24.73
N SER A 11 5.89 -10.16 -24.62
CA SER A 11 7.32 -9.88 -24.82
C SER A 11 8.15 -9.96 -23.53
N GLU A 12 7.53 -10.19 -22.38
CA GLU A 12 8.25 -10.27 -21.11
C GLU A 12 8.85 -11.65 -20.92
N THR A 13 10.08 -11.70 -20.42
CA THR A 13 10.76 -12.96 -20.08
C THR A 13 10.48 -13.40 -18.65
N LEU A 14 10.20 -12.46 -17.75
CA LEU A 14 9.95 -12.71 -16.33
C LEU A 14 8.92 -11.74 -15.78
N VAL A 15 7.84 -12.25 -15.19
CA VAL A 15 6.82 -11.42 -14.54
C VAL A 15 6.47 -11.93 -13.13
N LEU A 16 6.51 -11.01 -12.17
CA LEU A 16 6.12 -11.27 -10.79
C LEU A 16 4.75 -10.63 -10.54
N PHE A 17 3.76 -11.44 -10.19
CA PHE A 17 2.40 -10.97 -9.94
C PHE A 17 2.15 -10.89 -8.43
N VAL A 18 1.67 -9.74 -7.95
CA VAL A 18 1.13 -9.58 -6.60
C VAL A 18 -0.35 -9.25 -6.71
N VAL A 19 -1.22 -10.13 -6.23
CA VAL A 19 -2.66 -10.08 -6.51
C VAL A 19 -3.49 -10.19 -5.24
N ALA A 20 -4.25 -9.14 -4.94
CA ALA A 20 -5.22 -9.17 -3.85
C ALA A 20 -6.52 -9.89 -4.23
N THR A 21 -7.24 -10.37 -3.23
CA THR A 21 -8.59 -10.91 -3.36
C THR A 21 -9.59 -9.87 -2.89
N THR A 22 -10.65 -9.61 -3.66
CA THR A 22 -11.68 -8.63 -3.30
C THR A 22 -13.08 -9.26 -3.23
N GLY A 23 -13.92 -8.74 -2.34
CA GLY A 23 -15.32 -9.17 -2.18
C GLY A 23 -15.46 -10.69 -2.03
N SER A 24 -16.32 -11.29 -2.84
CA SER A 24 -16.58 -12.74 -2.84
C SER A 24 -15.58 -13.54 -3.69
N GLY A 25 -14.28 -13.23 -3.56
CA GLY A 25 -13.20 -13.93 -4.28
C GLY A 25 -12.99 -13.50 -5.72
N ALA A 26 -13.29 -12.23 -6.03
CA ALA A 26 -13.05 -11.61 -7.33
C ALA A 26 -11.67 -10.94 -7.38
N GLU A 27 -11.13 -10.79 -8.58
CA GLU A 27 -9.91 -10.01 -8.81
C GLU A 27 -10.13 -8.52 -8.52
N PRO A 28 -9.07 -7.76 -8.16
CA PRO A 28 -9.17 -6.32 -8.01
C PRO A 28 -9.54 -5.67 -9.35
N ARG A 29 -10.31 -4.57 -9.32
CA ARG A 29 -10.72 -3.85 -10.54
C ARG A 29 -9.55 -3.48 -11.46
N ALA A 30 -8.41 -3.13 -10.87
CA ALA A 30 -7.18 -2.82 -11.60
C ALA A 30 -6.60 -3.99 -12.41
N MET A 31 -6.99 -5.24 -12.10
CA MET A 31 -6.57 -6.47 -12.81
C MET A 31 -7.57 -6.88 -13.90
N THR A 32 -8.83 -6.46 -13.81
CA THR A 32 -9.92 -6.90 -14.71
C THR A 32 -9.57 -6.80 -16.21
N PRO A 33 -8.94 -5.73 -16.74
CA PRO A 33 -8.57 -5.67 -18.15
C PRO A 33 -7.65 -6.82 -18.58
N LEU A 34 -6.56 -7.04 -17.83
CA LEU A 34 -5.62 -8.14 -18.08
C LEU A 34 -6.30 -9.50 -17.90
N TRP A 35 -7.11 -9.65 -16.85
CA TRP A 35 -7.80 -10.90 -16.57
C TRP A 35 -8.75 -11.33 -17.69
N ASN A 36 -9.52 -10.39 -18.23
CA ASN A 36 -10.42 -10.64 -19.36
C ASN A 36 -9.66 -11.05 -20.62
N LEU A 37 -8.48 -10.48 -20.87
CA LEU A 37 -7.63 -10.88 -21.99
C LEU A 37 -7.15 -12.32 -21.81
N LEU A 38 -6.60 -12.65 -20.64
CA LEU A 38 -6.11 -13.99 -20.33
C LEU A 38 -7.20 -15.05 -20.41
N LEU A 39 -8.46 -14.73 -20.10
CA LEU A 39 -9.58 -15.68 -20.15
C LEU A 39 -10.11 -15.99 -21.56
N ARG A 40 -9.61 -15.34 -22.61
CA ARG A 40 -10.06 -15.61 -23.99
C ARG A 40 -9.77 -17.06 -24.40
N SER A 41 -10.78 -17.75 -24.91
CA SER A 41 -10.68 -19.18 -25.25
C SER A 41 -9.83 -19.49 -26.48
N HIS A 42 -9.60 -18.50 -27.36
CA HIS A 42 -8.83 -18.66 -28.60
C HIS A 42 -7.32 -18.43 -28.42
N LEU A 43 -6.86 -18.18 -27.19
CA LEU A 43 -5.44 -17.99 -26.94
C LEU A 43 -4.68 -19.30 -27.17
N PRO A 44 -3.54 -19.27 -27.89
CA PRO A 44 -2.67 -20.45 -28.04
C PRO A 44 -2.18 -20.97 -26.68
N HIS A 45 -1.97 -22.29 -26.59
CA HIS A 45 -1.50 -22.94 -25.35
C HIS A 45 -0.01 -22.74 -25.07
N ASP A 46 0.72 -22.22 -26.05
CA ASP A 46 2.15 -21.90 -26.07
C ASP A 46 2.39 -20.38 -26.07
N LEU A 47 1.35 -19.57 -25.90
CA LEU A 47 1.42 -18.11 -25.96
C LEU A 47 2.52 -17.50 -25.08
N PHE A 48 2.80 -18.15 -23.95
CA PHE A 48 3.76 -17.71 -22.94
C PHE A 48 4.88 -18.73 -22.73
N GLU A 49 5.26 -19.51 -23.75
CA GLU A 49 6.31 -20.54 -23.62
C GLU A 49 7.67 -20.00 -23.12
N ASP A 50 7.98 -18.73 -23.43
CA ASP A 50 9.20 -18.03 -23.02
C ASP A 50 9.03 -17.17 -21.75
N LEU A 51 7.87 -17.21 -21.10
CA LEU A 51 7.57 -16.41 -19.91
C LEU A 51 7.81 -17.21 -18.62
N ASP A 52 8.78 -16.77 -17.84
CA ASP A 52 8.89 -17.15 -16.43
C ASP A 52 7.95 -16.30 -15.57
N PHE A 53 7.33 -16.92 -14.56
CA PHE A 53 6.51 -16.16 -13.63
C PHE A 53 6.52 -16.71 -12.20
N SER A 54 6.10 -15.85 -11.27
CA SER A 54 5.71 -16.23 -9.91
C SER A 54 4.54 -15.37 -9.46
N VAL A 55 3.72 -15.89 -8.55
CA VAL A 55 2.52 -15.19 -8.06
C VAL A 55 2.55 -15.14 -6.53
N PHE A 56 2.27 -13.99 -5.95
CA PHE A 56 1.94 -13.84 -4.54
C PHE A 56 0.49 -13.37 -4.40
N GLY A 57 -0.34 -14.17 -3.74
CA GLY A 57 -1.71 -13.83 -3.41
C GLY A 57 -1.79 -13.09 -2.08
N LEU A 58 -2.56 -12.00 -2.03
CA LEU A 58 -2.96 -11.35 -0.78
C LEU A 58 -4.42 -11.75 -0.52
N GLY A 59 -4.69 -12.33 0.64
CA GLY A 59 -6.02 -12.80 1.01
C GLY A 59 -6.21 -12.89 2.51
N ASP A 60 -7.37 -13.42 2.87
CA ASP A 60 -7.80 -13.62 4.25
C ASP A 60 -8.53 -14.98 4.31
N SER A 61 -8.03 -15.90 5.14
CA SER A 61 -8.56 -17.26 5.28
C SER A 61 -9.90 -17.34 6.00
N ALA A 62 -10.38 -16.26 6.61
CA ALA A 62 -11.75 -16.14 7.10
C ALA A 62 -12.78 -16.10 5.95
N TYR A 63 -12.34 -15.82 4.72
CA TYR A 63 -13.18 -15.86 3.53
C TYR A 63 -13.01 -17.19 2.78
N GLU A 64 -14.14 -17.76 2.33
CA GLU A 64 -14.17 -19.05 1.61
C GLU A 64 -13.22 -19.10 0.40
N ARG A 65 -13.08 -17.98 -0.31
CA ARG A 65 -12.26 -17.87 -1.53
C ARG A 65 -10.89 -17.25 -1.24
N PHE A 66 -10.18 -17.80 -0.28
CA PHE A 66 -8.82 -17.40 0.10
C PHE A 66 -7.84 -17.43 -1.09
N CYS A 67 -7.20 -16.29 -1.38
CA CYS A 67 -6.22 -16.10 -2.47
C CYS A 67 -6.70 -16.56 -3.87
N TRP A 68 -8.01 -16.52 -4.12
CA TRP A 68 -8.61 -17.17 -5.29
C TRP A 68 -8.19 -16.59 -6.65
N PRO A 69 -8.09 -15.26 -6.84
CA PRO A 69 -7.59 -14.70 -8.09
C PRO A 69 -6.14 -15.12 -8.40
N ALA A 70 -5.28 -15.18 -7.38
CA ALA A 70 -3.90 -15.64 -7.54
C ALA A 70 -3.83 -17.12 -7.95
N LYS A 71 -4.66 -17.98 -7.34
CA LYS A 71 -4.80 -19.41 -7.72
C LYS A 71 -5.24 -19.57 -9.17
N LYS A 72 -6.26 -18.80 -9.58
CA LYS A 72 -6.78 -18.81 -10.95
C LYS A 72 -5.75 -18.29 -11.96
N LEU A 73 -5.05 -17.21 -11.65
CA LEU A 73 -4.02 -16.62 -12.50
C LEU A 73 -2.87 -17.61 -12.73
N CYS A 74 -2.32 -18.18 -11.66
CA CYS A 74 -1.28 -19.20 -11.73
C CYS A 74 -1.70 -20.37 -12.63
N LYS A 75 -2.89 -20.95 -12.41
CA LYS A 75 -3.42 -22.04 -13.26
C LYS A 75 -3.56 -21.63 -14.72
N ARG A 76 -3.99 -20.38 -14.98
CA ARG A 76 -4.21 -19.89 -16.33
C ARG A 76 -2.90 -19.68 -17.08
N LEU A 77 -1.89 -19.08 -16.45
CA LEU A 77 -0.57 -18.87 -17.03
C LEU A 77 0.10 -20.21 -17.39
N LEU A 78 0.04 -21.20 -16.49
CA LEU A 78 0.51 -22.57 -16.78
C LEU A 78 -0.19 -23.19 -18.00
N SER A 79 -1.52 -22.98 -18.15
CA SER A 79 -2.27 -23.52 -19.30
C SER A 79 -1.97 -22.84 -20.64
N LEU A 80 -1.25 -21.72 -20.60
CA LEU A 80 -0.82 -20.91 -21.75
C LEU A 80 0.69 -21.01 -22.01
N GLY A 81 1.38 -21.96 -21.35
CA GLY A 81 2.77 -22.30 -21.64
C GLY A 81 3.80 -21.65 -20.71
N ALA A 82 3.38 -20.73 -19.84
CA ALA A 82 4.29 -20.04 -18.92
C ALA A 82 4.92 -21.00 -17.89
N ARG A 83 6.16 -20.72 -17.50
CA ARG A 83 6.92 -21.51 -16.52
C ARG A 83 6.89 -20.85 -15.14
N GLU A 84 6.31 -21.54 -14.16
CA GLU A 84 6.35 -21.09 -12.76
C GLU A 84 7.75 -21.34 -12.18
N ILE A 85 8.50 -20.28 -11.88
CA ILE A 85 9.87 -20.40 -11.36
C ILE A 85 9.91 -20.55 -9.84
N CYS A 86 8.94 -19.99 -9.14
CA CYS A 86 8.81 -20.07 -7.70
C CYS A 86 7.35 -20.39 -7.38
N PRO A 87 7.07 -21.38 -6.52
CA PRO A 87 5.70 -21.70 -6.13
C PRO A 87 4.96 -20.46 -5.64
N ARG A 88 3.69 -20.34 -6.04
CA ARG A 88 2.80 -19.28 -5.57
C ARG A 88 2.81 -19.16 -4.03
N GLY A 89 3.01 -17.95 -3.52
CA GLY A 89 2.77 -17.60 -2.12
C GLY A 89 1.33 -17.19 -1.85
N GLU A 90 0.82 -17.48 -0.66
CA GLU A 90 -0.54 -17.13 -0.22
C GLU A 90 -0.46 -16.40 1.13
N GLY A 91 -0.45 -15.07 1.09
CA GLY A 91 -0.51 -14.21 2.27
C GLY A 91 -1.89 -14.22 2.91
N ASP A 92 -1.93 -14.46 4.22
CA ASP A 92 -3.16 -14.54 5.01
C ASP A 92 -3.20 -13.44 6.07
N ASP A 93 -4.19 -12.56 5.98
CA ASP A 93 -4.42 -11.49 6.95
C ASP A 93 -4.79 -12.02 8.35
N GLN A 94 -5.28 -13.27 8.45
CA GLN A 94 -5.58 -13.92 9.74
C GLN A 94 -4.36 -14.57 10.40
N HIS A 95 -3.24 -14.68 9.69
CA HIS A 95 -2.01 -15.20 10.26
C HIS A 95 -1.51 -14.27 11.37
N ARG A 96 -0.84 -14.80 12.40
CA ARG A 96 -0.33 -13.98 13.51
C ARG A 96 0.56 -12.82 13.05
N LEU A 97 1.37 -13.08 12.02
CA LEU A 97 2.27 -12.11 11.38
C LEU A 97 1.60 -11.40 10.18
N GLY A 98 0.29 -11.53 10.03
CA GLY A 98 -0.46 -11.17 8.83
C GLY A 98 0.18 -11.72 7.57
N LEU A 99 0.15 -10.90 6.53
CA LEU A 99 0.69 -11.22 5.20
C LEU A 99 2.19 -11.57 5.21
N ASP A 100 2.96 -11.00 6.14
CA ASP A 100 4.42 -11.19 6.22
C ASP A 100 4.80 -12.65 6.50
N GLY A 101 3.93 -13.39 7.19
CA GLY A 101 4.14 -14.80 7.51
C GLY A 101 4.34 -15.69 6.28
N ALA A 102 3.71 -15.37 5.15
CA ALA A 102 3.93 -16.06 3.87
C ALA A 102 4.81 -15.26 2.90
N LEU A 103 4.80 -13.92 3.01
CA LEU A 103 5.56 -13.05 2.12
C LEU A 103 7.06 -13.20 2.31
N GLU A 104 7.56 -13.20 3.56
CA GLU A 104 9.01 -13.29 3.83
C GLU A 104 9.61 -14.60 3.31
N PRO A 105 9.04 -15.80 3.60
CA PRO A 105 9.53 -17.05 3.03
C PRO A 105 9.44 -17.08 1.50
N TRP A 106 8.37 -16.53 0.93
CA TRP A 106 8.21 -16.46 -0.53
C TRP A 106 9.26 -15.58 -1.19
N ILE A 107 9.57 -14.41 -0.62
CA ILE A 107 10.66 -13.54 -1.10
C ILE A 107 11.99 -14.28 -1.03
N GLY A 108 12.29 -14.97 0.09
CA GLY A 108 13.52 -15.75 0.24
C GLY A 108 13.68 -16.80 -0.85
N ASN A 109 12.66 -17.63 -1.05
CA ASN A 109 12.65 -18.66 -2.09
C ASN A 109 12.75 -18.06 -3.50
N LEU A 110 12.04 -16.96 -3.75
CA LEU A 110 12.09 -16.27 -5.03
C LEU A 110 13.50 -15.76 -5.34
N LEU A 111 14.14 -15.08 -4.39
CA LEU A 111 15.51 -14.56 -4.57
C LEU A 111 16.53 -15.68 -4.78
N GLU A 112 16.39 -16.81 -4.07
CA GLU A 112 17.25 -17.99 -4.28
C GLU A 112 17.10 -18.56 -5.69
N THR A 113 15.86 -18.71 -6.16
CA THR A 113 15.56 -19.16 -7.53
C THR A 113 16.10 -18.19 -8.57
N LEU A 114 15.85 -16.90 -8.42
CA LEU A 114 16.33 -15.88 -9.36
C LEU A 114 17.85 -15.87 -9.44
N SER A 115 18.53 -16.02 -8.31
CA SER A 115 20.01 -16.09 -8.26
C SER A 115 20.56 -17.30 -9.02
N ARG A 116 19.82 -18.42 -9.05
CA ARG A 116 20.20 -19.65 -9.78
C ARG A 116 19.88 -19.59 -11.26
N SER A 117 18.68 -19.11 -11.61
CA SER A 117 18.18 -19.09 -12.99
C SER A 117 18.70 -17.90 -13.81
N TYR A 118 19.03 -16.79 -13.14
CA TYR A 118 19.52 -15.56 -13.75
C TYR A 118 20.86 -15.13 -13.11
N PRO A 119 21.92 -15.95 -13.25
CA PRO A 119 23.22 -15.64 -12.66
C PRO A 119 23.76 -14.35 -13.26
N SER A 120 24.00 -13.34 -12.42
CA SER A 120 24.55 -12.07 -12.88
C SER A 120 25.99 -12.26 -13.38
N GLY A 121 26.23 -11.95 -14.66
CA GLY A 121 27.52 -12.18 -15.35
C GLY A 121 28.70 -11.31 -14.92
N SER A 122 28.62 -10.61 -13.79
CA SER A 122 29.71 -9.82 -13.19
C SER A 122 29.26 -9.22 -11.85
N ASP A 123 29.99 -9.53 -10.78
CA ASP A 123 30.15 -8.75 -9.52
C ASP A 123 28.95 -7.91 -9.04
N VAL A 124 27.73 -8.47 -9.06
CA VAL A 124 26.66 -8.02 -8.16
C VAL A 124 27.00 -8.62 -6.81
N GLY A 125 28.07 -8.09 -6.19
CA GLY A 125 28.55 -8.56 -4.90
C GLY A 125 27.37 -8.66 -3.95
N ASN A 126 27.19 -9.84 -3.34
CA ASN A 126 26.22 -10.20 -2.30
C ASN A 126 25.29 -9.04 -2.01
N LEU A 127 24.05 -9.04 -2.56
CA LEU A 127 22.99 -8.04 -2.34
C LEU A 127 23.34 -7.22 -1.09
N ARG A 128 24.01 -6.07 -1.29
CA ARG A 128 24.72 -5.39 -0.19
C ARG A 128 23.75 -5.29 0.99
N PRO A 129 24.19 -5.54 2.24
CA PRO A 129 23.31 -5.43 3.41
C PRO A 129 22.54 -4.13 3.25
N PRO A 130 21.22 -4.16 3.41
CA PRO A 130 20.35 -3.16 2.80
C PRO A 130 20.84 -1.79 3.25
N SER A 131 21.39 -1.02 2.31
CA SER A 131 21.80 0.34 2.58
C SER A 131 20.55 1.15 2.88
N LYS A 132 20.69 2.20 3.69
CA LYS A 132 19.61 3.17 3.90
C LYS A 132 18.89 3.44 2.57
N PRO A 133 17.58 3.17 2.47
CA PRO A 133 16.89 3.34 1.21
C PRO A 133 16.97 4.81 0.79
N PRO A 134 17.05 5.11 -0.52
CA PRO A 134 17.01 6.48 -0.98
C PRO A 134 15.70 7.15 -0.51
N PRO A 135 15.67 8.47 -0.34
CA PRO A 135 14.45 9.17 -0.01
C PRO A 135 13.48 9.13 -1.20
N ARG A 136 12.19 8.88 -0.94
CA ARG A 136 11.10 8.95 -1.95
C ARG A 136 10.77 10.38 -2.36
N VAL A 137 11.07 11.33 -1.48
CA VAL A 137 10.81 12.75 -1.68
C VAL A 137 12.02 13.57 -1.33
N ILE A 138 12.23 14.65 -2.07
CA ILE A 138 13.23 15.68 -1.78
C ILE A 138 12.46 16.94 -1.38
N THR A 139 12.83 17.54 -0.26
CA THR A 139 12.25 18.80 0.20
C THR A 139 13.17 19.98 -0.11
N THR A 140 12.60 21.15 -0.37
CA THR A 140 13.36 22.40 -0.56
C THR A 140 12.61 23.54 0.08
N ASP A 141 13.30 24.33 0.90
CA ASP A 141 12.69 25.47 1.59
C ASP A 141 12.20 26.52 0.58
N MET A 142 11.02 27.06 0.84
CA MET A 142 10.38 28.06 -0.01
C MET A 142 10.21 29.37 0.76
N ALA A 143 10.24 30.51 0.06
CA ALA A 143 9.96 31.81 0.66
C ALA A 143 8.46 32.17 0.63
N SER A 144 7.70 31.55 -0.28
CA SER A 144 6.28 31.81 -0.50
C SER A 144 5.41 30.91 0.37
N THR A 145 4.40 31.50 0.99
CA THR A 145 3.36 30.78 1.73
C THR A 145 2.53 29.95 0.75
N PRO A 146 2.29 28.65 1.02
CA PRO A 146 1.39 27.85 0.20
C PRO A 146 -0.02 28.45 0.27
N GLU A 147 -0.71 28.51 -0.88
CA GLU A 147 -2.16 28.64 -0.86
C GLU A 147 -2.71 27.44 -0.10
N THR A 148 -3.41 27.70 1.00
CA THR A 148 -3.96 26.66 1.88
C THR A 148 -5.16 26.03 1.21
N LEU A 149 -4.92 25.25 0.16
CA LEU A 149 -5.95 24.46 -0.48
C LEU A 149 -6.24 23.27 0.42
N LYS A 150 -7.47 23.18 0.92
CA LYS A 150 -7.94 21.95 1.55
C LYS A 150 -7.70 20.80 0.56
N PRO A 151 -7.22 19.63 1.03
CA PRO A 151 -7.22 18.43 0.23
C PRO A 151 -8.61 18.24 -0.38
N TYR A 152 -8.67 17.82 -1.65
CA TYR A 152 -9.92 17.56 -2.38
C TYR A 152 -10.79 18.78 -2.74
N SER A 153 -10.34 20.02 -2.48
CA SER A 153 -11.08 21.24 -2.88
C SER A 153 -11.41 21.32 -4.38
N ALA A 154 -10.57 20.74 -5.24
CA ALA A 154 -10.77 20.66 -6.68
C ALA A 154 -11.54 19.40 -7.14
N ASP A 155 -11.89 18.49 -6.24
CA ASP A 155 -12.59 17.24 -6.59
C ASP A 155 -14.11 17.47 -6.62
N SER A 156 -14.73 17.25 -7.78
CA SER A 156 -16.17 17.40 -7.93
C SER A 156 -16.99 16.40 -7.11
N ASN A 157 -16.38 15.26 -6.75
CA ASN A 157 -16.99 14.19 -5.96
C ASN A 157 -16.63 14.30 -4.46
N HIS A 158 -15.97 15.38 -4.05
CA HIS A 158 -15.77 15.70 -2.65
C HIS A 158 -16.81 16.73 -2.18
N PHE A 159 -17.38 16.48 -1.01
CA PHE A 159 -18.47 17.28 -0.47
C PHE A 159 -18.17 17.67 0.97
N ASP A 160 -18.13 18.97 1.24
CA ASP A 160 -18.25 19.48 2.60
C ASP A 160 -19.71 19.24 3.06
N VAL A 161 -19.86 18.44 4.13
CA VAL A 161 -21.16 18.07 4.70
C VAL A 161 -21.21 18.41 6.19
N THR A 162 -22.39 18.72 6.69
CA THR A 162 -22.64 18.96 8.12
C THR A 162 -23.24 17.72 8.75
N VAL A 163 -22.72 17.29 9.90
CA VAL A 163 -23.32 16.21 10.68
C VAL A 163 -24.60 16.74 11.34
N ARG A 164 -25.75 16.25 10.89
CA ARG A 164 -27.07 16.54 11.48
C ARG A 164 -27.37 15.64 12.68
N CYS A 165 -26.98 14.38 12.62
CA CYS A 165 -27.22 13.40 13.66
C CYS A 165 -25.95 12.61 13.93
N ASN A 166 -25.66 12.37 15.21
CA ASN A 166 -24.61 11.49 15.70
C ASN A 166 -25.16 10.81 16.95
N ARG A 167 -25.66 9.57 16.79
CA ARG A 167 -26.35 8.86 17.87
C ARG A 167 -25.79 7.45 18.02
N ARG A 168 -25.43 7.07 19.24
CA ARG A 168 -25.08 5.69 19.58
C ARG A 168 -26.30 4.78 19.38
N ILE A 169 -26.10 3.66 18.69
CA ILE A 169 -27.14 2.65 18.44
C ILE A 169 -26.94 1.37 19.25
N THR A 170 -25.74 1.16 19.81
CA THR A 170 -25.50 0.11 20.82
C THR A 170 -25.99 0.55 22.19
N ALA A 171 -26.28 -0.42 23.06
CA ALA A 171 -26.58 -0.15 24.48
C ALA A 171 -25.40 0.56 25.16
N GLU A 172 -25.67 1.42 26.15
CA GLU A 172 -24.65 2.25 26.81
C GLU A 172 -23.56 1.42 27.49
N ASP A 173 -23.94 0.27 28.05
CA ASP A 173 -23.10 -0.70 28.75
C ASP A 173 -22.39 -1.69 27.82
N TRP A 174 -22.70 -1.68 26.52
CA TRP A 174 -21.98 -2.50 25.55
C TRP A 174 -20.57 -1.94 25.29
N PHE A 175 -19.58 -2.81 25.10
CA PHE A 175 -18.19 -2.38 24.95
C PHE A 175 -17.90 -1.69 23.61
N GLN A 176 -18.66 -1.98 22.55
CA GLN A 176 -18.49 -1.35 21.23
C GLN A 176 -19.44 -0.15 21.07
N ASP A 177 -18.89 1.03 20.81
CA ASP A 177 -19.64 2.23 20.44
C ASP A 177 -19.90 2.23 18.93
N VAL A 178 -21.10 1.84 18.52
CA VAL A 178 -21.54 1.93 17.11
C VAL A 178 -22.50 3.10 17.00
N ARG A 179 -22.29 3.95 15.99
CA ARG A 179 -23.01 5.22 15.84
C ARG A 179 -23.70 5.35 14.49
N HIS A 180 -24.91 5.91 14.54
CA HIS A 180 -25.66 6.37 13.38
C HIS A 180 -25.33 7.84 13.11
N PHE A 181 -24.91 8.11 11.89
CA PHE A 181 -24.62 9.46 11.40
C PHE A 181 -25.62 9.86 10.32
N GLU A 182 -26.09 11.10 10.39
CA GLU A 182 -26.83 11.73 9.29
C GLU A 182 -26.06 12.97 8.84
N PHE A 183 -25.87 13.09 7.54
CA PHE A 183 -25.16 14.21 6.93
C PHE A 183 -26.14 15.06 6.12
N VAL A 184 -25.91 16.37 6.13
CA VAL A 184 -26.63 17.34 5.31
C VAL A 184 -25.60 18.07 4.45
N SER A 185 -25.82 18.08 3.15
CA SER A 185 -25.02 18.86 2.20
C SER A 185 -25.82 20.05 1.69
N GLY A 186 -25.13 21.16 1.43
CA GLY A 186 -25.70 22.28 0.68
C GLY A 186 -25.77 22.03 -0.84
N ARG A 187 -25.15 20.95 -1.33
CA ARG A 187 -25.14 20.53 -2.74
C ARG A 187 -25.91 19.22 -2.90
N HIS A 188 -26.45 19.01 -4.09
CA HIS A 188 -27.03 17.71 -4.44
C HIS A 188 -25.91 16.65 -4.48
N ILE A 189 -26.18 15.50 -3.87
CA ILE A 189 -25.30 14.33 -3.89
C ILE A 189 -26.12 13.19 -4.48
N ASP A 190 -25.74 12.76 -5.69
CA ASP A 190 -26.31 11.59 -6.34
C ASP A 190 -25.69 10.32 -5.76
N TYR A 191 -26.53 9.44 -5.17
CA TYR A 191 -26.10 8.12 -4.70
C TYR A 191 -27.25 7.12 -4.75
N ASN A 192 -26.92 5.84 -4.87
CA ASN A 192 -27.84 4.71 -4.85
C ASN A 192 -27.69 3.89 -3.56
N PRO A 193 -28.73 3.14 -3.15
CA PRO A 193 -28.60 2.17 -2.07
C PRO A 193 -27.46 1.17 -2.36
N GLY A 194 -26.50 1.09 -1.44
CA GLY A 194 -25.30 0.24 -1.59
C GLY A 194 -24.04 1.00 -1.99
N ASP A 195 -24.15 2.27 -2.37
CA ASP A 195 -22.97 3.12 -2.59
C ASP A 195 -22.22 3.38 -1.27
N VAL A 196 -20.91 3.63 -1.38
CA VAL A 196 -20.02 3.82 -0.24
C VAL A 196 -19.61 5.28 -0.15
N ALA A 197 -19.82 5.89 1.01
CA ALA A 197 -19.26 7.20 1.34
C ALA A 197 -17.87 7.03 1.98
N ILE A 198 -16.90 7.81 1.51
CA ILE A 198 -15.55 7.87 2.09
C ILE A 198 -15.47 9.10 2.98
N ILE A 199 -15.24 8.88 4.27
CA ILE A 199 -15.03 9.97 5.24
C ILE A 199 -13.53 10.19 5.37
N HIS A 200 -13.08 11.43 5.11
CA HIS A 200 -11.69 11.82 5.26
C HIS A 200 -11.47 12.43 6.66
N PRO A 201 -10.82 11.70 7.59
CA PRO A 201 -10.49 12.25 8.89
C PRO A 201 -9.41 13.32 8.78
N ILE A 202 -9.39 14.25 9.75
CA ILE A 202 -8.31 15.22 9.94
C ILE A 202 -7.82 15.10 11.37
N ALA A 203 -6.50 15.21 11.57
CA ALA A 203 -5.94 15.29 12.91
C ALA A 203 -6.31 16.64 13.55
N THR A 204 -6.53 16.66 14.85
CA THR A 204 -6.82 17.91 15.55
C THR A 204 -5.56 18.76 15.68
N GLY A 205 -5.71 20.08 15.75
CA GLY A 205 -4.55 20.97 15.93
C GLY A 205 -3.72 20.63 17.17
N ALA A 206 -4.38 20.26 18.27
CA ALA A 206 -3.71 19.90 19.51
C ALA A 206 -2.86 18.61 19.41
N GLU A 207 -3.34 17.60 18.67
CA GLU A 207 -2.58 16.38 18.41
C GLU A 207 -1.37 16.67 17.53
N VAL A 208 -1.57 17.45 16.46
CA VAL A 208 -0.49 17.86 15.54
C VAL A 208 0.56 18.68 16.28
N ASP A 209 0.16 19.64 17.10
CA ASP A 209 1.09 20.45 17.90
C ASP A 209 1.89 19.61 18.88
N SER A 210 1.22 18.68 19.58
CA SER A 210 1.86 17.76 20.53
C SER A 210 2.89 16.87 19.82
N PHE A 211 2.54 16.34 18.64
CA PHE A 211 3.43 15.53 17.83
C PHE A 211 4.63 16.33 17.31
N LEU A 212 4.41 17.52 16.75
CA LEU A 212 5.48 18.38 16.25
C LEU A 212 6.43 18.83 17.35
N LEU A 213 5.93 19.06 18.57
CA LEU A 213 6.76 19.35 19.73
C LEU A 213 7.62 18.14 20.11
N LEU A 214 7.03 16.94 20.18
CA LEU A 214 7.74 15.70 20.49
C LEU A 214 8.87 15.42 19.50
N MET A 215 8.64 15.68 18.22
CA MET A 215 9.64 15.51 17.15
C MET A 215 10.70 16.63 17.12
N GLY A 216 10.56 17.68 17.93
CA GLY A 216 11.43 18.86 17.89
C GLY A 216 11.24 19.74 16.65
N TRP A 217 10.09 19.62 15.97
CA TRP A 217 9.77 20.31 14.72
C TRP A 217 8.82 21.50 14.89
N ALA A 218 8.45 21.85 16.13
CA ALA A 218 7.52 22.94 16.40
C ALA A 218 7.94 24.28 15.74
N ASN A 219 9.24 24.62 15.74
CA ASN A 219 9.74 25.85 15.12
C ASN A 219 9.72 25.84 13.58
N LEU A 220 9.60 24.66 12.98
CA LEU A 220 9.54 24.45 11.53
C LEU A 220 8.11 24.15 11.05
N ALA A 221 7.15 24.06 11.97
CA ALA A 221 5.79 23.58 11.71
C ALA A 221 5.11 24.31 10.54
N ASP A 222 5.32 25.62 10.48
CA ASP A 222 4.67 26.54 9.55
C ASP A 222 5.65 27.09 8.48
N ALA A 223 6.89 26.60 8.46
CA ALA A 223 7.86 26.95 7.43
C ALA A 223 7.48 26.24 6.11
N PRO A 224 7.33 26.98 5.00
CA PRO A 224 6.90 26.38 3.74
C PRO A 224 8.05 25.70 3.01
N PHE A 225 7.78 24.54 2.43
CA PHE A 225 8.73 23.79 1.61
C PHE A 225 8.03 23.13 0.42
N SER A 226 8.77 22.89 -0.65
CA SER A 226 8.30 22.11 -1.79
C SER A 226 8.63 20.63 -1.63
N ILE A 227 7.77 19.76 -2.16
CA ILE A 227 7.96 18.31 -2.22
C ILE A 227 8.19 17.91 -3.68
N LEU A 228 9.37 17.35 -3.97
CA LEU A 228 9.70 16.75 -5.26
C LEU A 228 9.71 15.22 -5.13
N HIS A 229 8.93 14.54 -5.97
CA HIS A 229 8.90 13.09 -6.03
C HIS A 229 10.14 12.55 -6.75
N SER A 230 11.04 11.86 -6.05
CA SER A 230 12.32 11.39 -6.60
C SER A 230 12.26 9.96 -7.13
N MET A 231 11.38 9.10 -6.61
CA MET A 231 11.25 7.70 -7.01
C MET A 231 9.96 7.46 -7.78
N LEU A 232 9.98 7.75 -9.09
CA LEU A 232 8.79 7.70 -9.96
C LEU A 232 8.16 6.31 -10.10
N ASP A 233 8.88 5.24 -9.72
CA ASP A 233 8.42 3.86 -9.64
C ASP A 233 7.58 3.56 -8.40
N GLN A 234 7.60 4.44 -7.40
CA GLN A 234 6.83 4.32 -6.16
C GLN A 234 5.72 5.37 -6.14
N THR A 235 4.60 5.10 -5.49
CA THR A 235 3.52 6.07 -5.37
C THR A 235 3.67 6.91 -4.11
N LEU A 236 3.34 8.20 -4.20
CA LEU A 236 3.07 9.03 -3.03
C LEU A 236 1.59 8.93 -2.65
N PRO A 237 1.22 9.23 -1.38
CA PRO A 237 -0.18 9.44 -1.02
C PRO A 237 -0.86 10.41 -1.97
N ASP A 238 -2.11 10.11 -2.29
CA ASP A 238 -2.88 10.88 -3.27
C ASP A 238 -2.96 12.36 -2.87
N ARG A 239 -2.77 13.23 -3.86
CA ARG A 239 -2.98 14.68 -3.75
C ARG A 239 -2.15 15.35 -2.65
N ILE A 240 -0.95 14.83 -2.36
CA ILE A 240 0.04 15.59 -1.59
C ILE A 240 0.35 16.90 -2.34
N PRO A 241 0.23 18.06 -1.68
CA PRO A 241 0.55 19.35 -2.29
C PRO A 241 2.04 19.47 -2.63
N CYS A 242 2.35 20.09 -3.78
CA CYS A 242 3.72 20.34 -4.20
C CYS A 242 4.45 21.36 -3.31
N ILE A 243 3.73 22.26 -2.65
CA ILE A 243 4.25 23.22 -1.66
C ILE A 243 3.35 23.15 -0.43
N THR A 244 3.93 22.98 0.75
CA THR A 244 3.17 22.75 1.99
C THR A 244 3.99 23.11 3.23
N THR A 245 3.42 22.88 4.41
CA THR A 245 4.11 22.96 5.71
C THR A 245 3.97 21.63 6.44
N LEU A 246 4.79 21.40 7.48
CA LEU A 246 4.67 20.19 8.29
C LEU A 246 3.29 20.11 8.95
N ARG A 247 2.77 21.24 9.44
CA ARG A 247 1.44 21.33 10.04
C ARG A 247 0.35 20.86 9.08
N VAL A 248 0.36 21.33 7.83
CA VAL A 248 -0.62 20.93 6.82
C VAL A 248 -0.51 19.44 6.51
N LEU A 249 0.71 18.90 6.35
CA LEU A 249 0.92 17.47 6.10
C LEU A 249 0.36 16.59 7.22
N PHE A 250 0.70 16.87 8.48
CA PHE A 250 0.23 16.06 9.62
C PHE A 250 -1.25 16.29 9.96
N THR A 251 -1.83 17.41 9.54
CA THR A 251 -3.28 17.65 9.71
C THR A 251 -4.10 16.83 8.72
N HIS A 252 -3.61 16.68 7.48
CA HIS A 252 -4.45 16.28 6.35
C HIS A 252 -3.99 15.07 5.55
N HIS A 253 -2.70 14.71 5.59
CA HIS A 253 -2.10 13.75 4.65
C HIS A 253 -1.36 12.59 5.32
N LEU A 254 -0.88 12.77 6.55
CA LEU A 254 -0.08 11.78 7.26
C LEU A 254 -0.77 11.35 8.54
N ASP A 255 -1.02 10.05 8.67
CA ASP A 255 -1.53 9.46 9.91
C ASP A 255 -0.35 9.07 10.81
N PHE A 256 -0.08 9.91 11.82
CA PHE A 256 0.94 9.67 12.84
C PHE A 256 0.41 8.90 14.06
N ASN A 257 -0.88 8.55 14.08
CA ASN A 257 -1.51 7.73 15.12
C ASN A 257 -1.69 6.27 14.67
N ALA A 258 -1.38 5.96 13.41
CA ALA A 258 -1.41 4.61 12.89
C ALA A 258 -0.49 3.67 13.68
N VAL A 259 -0.96 2.45 13.93
CA VAL A 259 -0.12 1.39 14.50
C VAL A 259 1.04 1.12 13.53
N PRO A 260 2.31 1.30 13.95
CA PRO A 260 3.44 1.11 13.05
C PRO A 260 3.52 -0.34 12.57
N ARG A 261 3.63 -0.51 11.26
CA ARG A 261 3.85 -1.83 10.65
C ARG A 261 5.30 -2.26 10.83
N ARG A 262 5.58 -3.56 10.72
CA ARG A 262 6.93 -4.12 10.71
C ARG A 262 7.88 -3.40 9.74
N SER A 263 7.40 -3.09 8.53
CA SER A 263 8.14 -2.31 7.52
C SER A 263 8.54 -0.91 7.98
N PHE A 264 7.77 -0.28 8.88
CA PHE A 264 8.12 1.02 9.46
C PHE A 264 9.37 0.90 10.34
N PHE A 265 9.42 -0.11 11.22
CA PHE A 265 10.59 -0.37 12.05
C PHE A 265 11.81 -0.75 11.21
N GLN A 266 11.61 -1.50 10.12
CA GLN A 266 12.67 -1.85 9.17
C GLN A 266 13.33 -0.60 8.57
N ILE A 267 12.52 0.39 8.19
CA ILE A 267 13.04 1.67 7.69
C ILE A 267 13.70 2.46 8.82
N LEU A 268 13.04 2.57 9.98
CA LEU A 268 13.52 3.35 11.13
C LEU A 268 14.90 2.87 11.61
N ARG A 269 15.17 1.56 11.52
CA ARG A 269 16.45 0.94 11.83
C ARG A 269 17.65 1.57 11.11
N TYR A 270 17.45 2.13 9.91
CA TYR A 270 18.54 2.82 9.18
C TYR A 270 18.87 4.22 9.70
N PHE A 271 18.04 4.78 10.59
CA PHE A 271 18.16 6.15 11.07
C PHE A 271 18.64 6.22 12.52
N THR A 272 18.59 5.12 13.28
CA THR A 272 19.15 5.10 14.63
C THR A 272 20.67 4.91 14.62
N THR A 273 21.35 5.74 15.40
CA THR A 273 22.78 5.61 15.70
C THR A 273 23.03 4.94 17.04
N ASP A 274 22.00 4.77 17.87
CA ASP A 274 22.09 4.15 19.19
C ASP A 274 21.99 2.62 19.09
N ASP A 275 22.91 1.91 19.75
CA ASP A 275 22.98 0.45 19.65
C ASP A 275 21.84 -0.24 20.41
N SER A 276 21.37 0.33 21.52
CA SER A 276 20.25 -0.22 22.29
C SER A 276 18.92 -0.04 21.55
N GLU A 277 18.70 1.11 20.91
CA GLU A 277 17.56 1.32 20.01
C GLU A 277 17.61 0.35 18.82
N ARG A 278 18.79 0.14 18.23
CA ARG A 278 18.96 -0.81 17.12
C ARG A 278 18.61 -2.23 17.54
N GLU A 279 19.08 -2.69 18.70
CA GLU A 279 18.75 -4.01 19.24
C GLU A 279 17.23 -4.17 19.45
N ARG A 280 16.54 -3.15 19.96
CA ARG A 280 15.08 -3.16 20.10
C ARG A 280 14.35 -3.19 18.77
N LEU A 281 14.82 -2.44 17.77
CA LEU A 281 14.27 -2.51 16.42
C LEU A 281 14.50 -3.88 15.79
N ASP A 282 15.65 -4.51 16.02
CA ASP A 282 15.93 -5.89 15.60
C ASP A 282 14.99 -6.90 16.27
N GLU A 283 14.67 -6.70 17.56
CA GLU A 283 13.67 -7.50 18.27
C GLU A 283 12.28 -7.39 17.63
N PHE A 284 11.80 -6.18 17.32
CA PHE A 284 10.52 -5.97 16.61
C PHE A 284 10.50 -6.54 15.17
N LEU A 285 11.68 -6.66 14.57
CA LEU A 285 11.87 -7.26 13.25
C LEU A 285 12.15 -8.78 13.32
N SER A 286 12.15 -9.38 14.50
CA SER A 286 12.22 -10.83 14.65
C SER A 286 10.83 -11.46 14.53
N LEU A 287 10.76 -12.79 14.40
CA LEU A 287 9.49 -13.53 14.47
C LEU A 287 8.93 -13.59 15.90
N GLU A 288 9.79 -13.42 16.91
CA GLU A 288 9.43 -13.52 18.33
C GLU A 288 8.83 -12.22 18.85
N GLY A 289 9.31 -11.07 18.35
CA GLY A 289 8.83 -9.73 18.69
C GLY A 289 7.66 -9.22 17.85
N ALA A 290 7.14 -10.03 16.91
CA ALA A 290 6.02 -9.72 16.03
C ALA A 290 4.70 -10.43 16.43
#